data_AF-A0A9E3BBZ0-F1
#
_entry.id   AF-A0A9E3BBZ0-F1
#
_cell.length_a   1.000
_cell.length_b   1.000
_cell.length_c   1.000
_cell.angle_alpha   90.00
_cell.angle_beta   90.00
_cell.angle_gamma   90.00
#
_symmetry.space_group_name_H-M   'P 1'
#
loop_
_entity.id
_entity.type
_entity.pdbx_description
1 polymer ?
#
loop_
_entity_poly.entity_id
_entity_poly.type
_entity_poly.pdbx_seq_one_letter_code
_entity_poly.pdbx_strand_id
1 'polypeptide(L)'
;MRTVSRREAIKRALAPALLGFGAWVATLDEQASAADLKLIDFTEHRVPPDQIKSAGYDGAVVYVSESRPGANFDFKPVTRDFTDAMRAAGLHIVSNYQYGKPGWPDPSDFTRGYDGGVADAQTALRLHTAAGGSNSAPIFFSVDDDIDQGTWNSLAVKWFQGINSVLSAQRTGIYGHSRACGWAIKDGVIGHSTSAGHRWAWQTKSWSQGEREPMAVLYQTAVNTS
;
A
#
# COMPACT_ATOMS: atom_id res chain seq x y z
N MET A 1 15.87 -48.06 -10.08
CA MET A 1 16.72 -46.98 -10.61
C MET A 1 16.12 -45.66 -10.16
N ARG A 2 16.79 -44.97 -9.24
CA ARG A 2 16.43 -43.67 -8.66
C ARG A 2 17.60 -42.73 -8.93
N THR A 3 17.34 -41.57 -9.51
CA THR A 3 18.34 -40.51 -9.69
C THR A 3 17.88 -39.28 -8.92
N VAL A 4 18.58 -38.97 -7.84
CA VAL A 4 18.64 -37.64 -7.22
C VAL A 4 20.09 -37.20 -7.32
N SER A 5 20.34 -36.00 -7.83
CA SER A 5 21.68 -35.43 -8.00
C SER A 5 21.68 -33.94 -7.66
N ARG A 6 22.81 -33.52 -7.09
CA ARG A 6 23.35 -32.17 -6.88
C ARG A 6 23.03 -31.48 -5.55
N ARG A 7 23.64 -32.00 -4.48
CA ARG A 7 24.27 -31.17 -3.44
C ARG A 7 25.72 -31.62 -3.26
N GLU A 8 26.58 -30.65 -2.97
CA GLU A 8 27.98 -30.74 -2.53
C GLU A 8 29.07 -31.04 -3.56
N ALA A 9 29.84 -30.00 -3.88
CA ALA A 9 31.25 -30.13 -4.25
C ALA A 9 32.01 -28.82 -4.01
N ILE A 10 32.36 -28.50 -2.76
CA ILE A 10 33.47 -27.58 -2.47
C ILE A 10 34.67 -28.44 -2.06
N LYS A 11 35.64 -28.52 -2.98
CA LYS A 11 36.93 -29.19 -2.78
C LYS A 11 37.91 -28.24 -2.08
N ARG A 12 38.65 -28.86 -1.17
CA ARG A 12 39.79 -28.36 -0.38
C ARG A 12 40.83 -27.61 -1.22
N ALA A 13 41.37 -26.54 -0.63
CA ALA A 13 42.73 -26.09 -0.90
C ALA A 13 43.46 -25.88 0.44
N LEU A 14 44.73 -26.27 0.44
CA LEU A 14 45.62 -26.48 1.57
C LEU A 14 45.98 -25.21 2.33
N ALA A 15 46.09 -25.34 3.65
CA ALA A 15 46.73 -24.37 4.53
C ALA A 15 48.27 -24.51 4.51
N PRO A 16 49.01 -23.40 4.58
CA PRO A 16 50.25 -23.34 5.32
C PRO A 16 50.02 -22.68 6.69
N ALA A 17 50.47 -23.35 7.74
CA ALA A 17 50.53 -22.79 9.08
C ALA A 17 51.63 -21.72 9.14
N LEU A 18 51.24 -20.47 9.42
CA LEU A 18 52.13 -19.42 9.92
C LEU A 18 51.51 -18.83 11.19
N LEU A 19 52.24 -19.00 12.29
CA LEU A 19 52.00 -18.36 13.58
C LEU A 19 52.20 -16.84 13.43
N GLY A 20 51.14 -16.07 13.64
CA GLY A 20 51.15 -14.62 13.62
C GLY A 20 49.91 -14.06 14.31
N PHE A 21 50.09 -13.00 15.09
CA PHE A 21 49.13 -12.37 15.99
C PHE A 21 47.73 -12.11 15.39
N GLY A 22 46.72 -12.24 16.24
CA GLY A 22 45.30 -12.24 15.87
C GLY A 22 44.79 -11.00 15.15
N ALA A 23 43.92 -11.25 14.18
CA ALA A 23 42.87 -10.34 13.77
C ALA A 23 41.65 -11.19 13.42
N TRP A 24 40.69 -11.27 14.35
CA TRP A 24 39.34 -11.73 14.01
C TRP A 24 38.74 -10.65 13.11
N VAL A 25 38.78 -10.86 11.79
CA VAL A 25 37.98 -10.06 10.89
C VAL A 25 36.55 -10.55 11.05
N ALA A 26 35.82 -9.92 11.97
CA ALA A 26 34.37 -9.99 11.97
C ALA A 26 33.92 -9.40 10.63
N THR A 27 33.50 -10.25 9.71
CA THR A 27 32.64 -9.82 8.61
C THR A 27 31.33 -9.40 9.26
N LEU A 28 31.23 -8.12 9.63
CA LEU A 28 29.96 -7.48 9.84
C LEU A 28 29.28 -7.52 8.48
N ASP A 29 28.42 -8.51 8.29
CA ASP A 29 27.37 -8.44 7.30
C ASP A 29 26.48 -7.30 7.80
N GLU A 30 26.84 -6.05 7.45
CA GLU A 30 25.95 -4.90 7.56
C GLU A 30 24.84 -5.14 6.56
N GLN A 31 23.89 -5.98 6.97
CA GLN A 31 22.62 -6.12 6.33
C GLN A 31 21.94 -4.77 6.52
N ALA A 32 22.14 -3.87 5.56
CA ALA A 32 21.54 -2.56 5.54
C ALA A 32 20.02 -2.73 5.60
N SER A 33 19.46 -2.61 6.80
CA SER A 33 18.03 -2.47 6.98
C SER A 33 17.70 -1.04 6.61
N ALA A 34 16.95 -0.84 5.52
CA ALA A 34 16.25 0.42 5.35
C ALA A 34 15.38 0.64 6.59
N ALA A 35 15.39 1.85 7.15
CA ALA A 35 14.42 2.20 8.18
C ALA A 35 13.01 2.04 7.60
N ASP A 36 12.06 1.58 8.42
CA ASP A 36 10.66 1.48 8.00
C ASP A 36 10.15 2.89 7.64
N LEU A 37 9.63 3.04 6.43
CA LEU A 37 9.06 4.31 5.98
C LEU A 37 7.84 4.66 6.83
N LYS A 38 7.78 5.91 7.29
CA LYS A 38 6.66 6.46 8.03
C LYS A 38 5.86 7.41 7.14
N LEU A 39 4.61 7.04 6.83
CA LEU A 39 3.69 7.85 6.03
C LEU A 39 2.58 8.44 6.90
N ILE A 40 2.02 9.57 6.47
CA ILE A 40 0.81 10.18 7.05
C ILE A 40 -0.33 10.20 6.02
N ASP A 41 -1.57 10.05 6.45
CA ASP A 41 -2.77 10.28 5.64
C ASP A 41 -3.66 11.34 6.30
N PHE A 42 -4.27 12.22 5.50
CA PHE A 42 -5.15 13.30 5.97
C PHE A 42 -6.07 13.80 4.85
N THR A 43 -7.27 14.26 5.21
CA THR A 43 -8.27 14.78 4.25
C THR A 43 -8.88 16.12 4.65
N GLU A 44 -9.04 16.40 5.94
CA GLU A 44 -9.72 17.60 6.45
C GLU A 44 -8.94 18.87 6.13
N HIS A 45 -7.67 18.92 6.54
CA HIS A 45 -6.80 20.07 6.31
C HIS A 45 -5.53 19.66 5.59
N ARG A 46 -5.13 20.48 4.61
CA ARG A 46 -3.86 20.29 3.90
C ARG A 46 -2.69 20.54 4.86
N VAL A 47 -1.82 19.54 5.02
CA VAL A 47 -0.53 19.70 5.72
C VAL A 47 0.56 20.03 4.69
N PRO A 48 1.26 21.18 4.80
CA PRO A 48 2.35 21.53 3.88
C PRO A 48 3.49 20.48 3.85
N PRO A 49 4.13 20.22 2.69
CA PRO A 49 5.19 19.21 2.56
C PRO A 49 6.39 19.42 3.50
N ASP A 50 6.80 20.67 3.72
CA ASP A 50 7.87 21.02 4.68
C ASP A 50 7.50 20.62 6.11
N GLN A 51 6.23 20.81 6.50
CA GLN A 51 5.73 20.38 7.80
C GLN A 51 5.71 18.85 7.93
N ILE A 52 5.26 18.12 6.89
CA ILE A 52 5.30 16.65 6.85
C ILE A 52 6.72 16.14 7.11
N LYS A 53 7.69 16.71 6.39
CA LYS A 53 9.11 16.34 6.54
C LYS A 53 9.65 16.68 7.92
N SER A 54 9.35 17.88 8.43
CA SER A 54 9.81 18.33 9.75
C SER A 54 9.24 17.49 10.90
N ALA A 55 8.05 16.91 10.71
CA ALA A 55 7.41 16.00 11.64
C ALA A 55 7.96 14.56 11.57
N GLY A 56 8.96 14.32 10.72
CA GLY A 56 9.65 13.03 10.61
C GLY A 56 8.87 11.98 9.81
N TYR A 57 7.99 12.40 8.91
CA TYR A 57 7.37 11.51 7.93
C TYR A 57 8.17 11.50 6.63
N ASP A 58 8.25 10.33 6.01
CA ASP A 58 8.92 10.10 4.73
C ASP A 58 8.00 10.38 3.53
N GLY A 59 6.72 10.61 3.78
CA GLY A 59 5.73 10.87 2.73
C GLY A 59 4.29 10.87 3.22
N ALA A 60 3.37 10.88 2.26
CA ALA A 60 1.95 10.85 2.54
C ALA A 60 1.16 9.91 1.62
N VAL A 61 0.08 9.36 2.17
CA VAL A 61 -1.01 8.78 1.37
C VAL A 61 -2.00 9.89 1.04
N VAL A 62 -2.28 10.08 -0.25
CA VAL A 62 -3.08 11.18 -0.78
C VAL A 62 -4.28 10.67 -1.56
N TYR A 63 -5.35 11.46 -1.59
CA TYR A 63 -6.65 10.99 -2.10
C TYR A 63 -6.88 11.41 -3.55
N VAL A 64 -7.01 10.42 -4.44
CA VAL A 64 -7.36 10.58 -5.86
C VAL A 64 -8.85 10.31 -6.07
N SER A 65 -9.68 10.92 -5.23
CA SER A 65 -11.14 10.80 -5.21
C SER A 65 -11.76 12.18 -4.99
N GLU A 66 -13.01 12.35 -5.40
CA GLU A 66 -13.75 13.60 -5.20
C GLU A 66 -14.23 13.72 -3.74
N SER A 67 -14.43 14.94 -3.26
CA SER A 67 -15.11 15.13 -1.98
C SER A 67 -16.60 14.84 -2.16
N ARG A 68 -17.15 13.99 -1.29
CA ARG A 68 -18.59 13.72 -1.27
C ARG A 68 -19.38 14.92 -0.72
N PRO A 69 -20.65 15.10 -1.13
CA PRO A 69 -21.49 16.16 -0.59
C PRO A 69 -21.55 16.16 0.95
N GLY A 70 -21.44 17.34 1.55
CA GLY A 70 -21.47 17.50 3.01
C GLY A 70 -20.16 17.16 3.74
N ALA A 71 -19.12 16.71 3.04
CA ALA A 71 -17.78 16.61 3.60
C ALA A 71 -16.97 17.88 3.32
N ASN A 72 -16.45 18.52 4.37
CA ASN A 72 -15.60 19.71 4.29
C ASN A 72 -14.12 19.31 4.25
N PHE A 73 -13.72 18.61 3.17
CA PHE A 73 -12.33 18.24 2.95
C PHE A 73 -11.61 19.27 2.09
N ASP A 74 -10.59 19.94 2.63
CA ASP A 74 -9.77 20.90 1.90
C ASP A 74 -8.76 20.20 0.96
N PHE A 75 -8.57 18.89 1.13
CA PHE A 75 -7.46 18.15 0.51
C PHE A 75 -7.91 16.86 -0.19
N LYS A 76 -9.06 16.94 -0.89
CA LYS A 76 -9.62 15.84 -1.68
C LYS A 76 -10.41 16.37 -2.89
N PRO A 77 -9.90 16.23 -4.13
CA PRO A 77 -8.71 15.47 -4.52
C PRO A 77 -7.38 16.19 -4.27
N VAL A 78 -6.30 15.42 -4.22
CA VAL A 78 -4.93 15.95 -4.26
C VAL A 78 -4.64 16.71 -5.56
N THR A 79 -3.84 17.78 -5.48
CA THR A 79 -3.47 18.62 -6.63
C THR A 79 -2.04 18.37 -7.11
N ARG A 80 -1.75 18.74 -8.35
CA ARG A 80 -0.40 18.67 -8.93
C ARG A 80 0.60 19.56 -8.18
N ASP A 81 0.22 20.78 -7.84
CA ASP A 81 1.08 21.70 -7.09
C ASP A 81 1.52 21.10 -5.76
N PHE A 82 0.63 20.37 -5.07
CA PHE A 82 1.00 19.67 -3.85
C PHE A 82 1.97 18.52 -4.11
N THR A 83 1.70 17.66 -5.09
CA THR A 83 2.57 16.51 -5.38
C THR A 83 3.93 16.94 -5.91
N ASP A 84 4.02 18.02 -6.68
CA ASP A 84 5.29 18.58 -7.14
C ASP A 84 6.10 19.14 -5.97
N ALA A 85 5.46 19.82 -5.01
CA ALA A 85 6.11 20.26 -3.77
C ALA A 85 6.57 19.09 -2.88
N MET A 86 5.78 18.01 -2.78
CA MET A 86 6.20 16.77 -2.10
C MET A 86 7.43 16.15 -2.75
N ARG A 87 7.44 16.00 -4.08
CA ARG A 87 8.60 15.49 -4.84
C ARG A 87 9.83 16.37 -4.65
N ALA A 88 9.68 17.69 -4.71
CA ALA A 88 10.77 18.63 -4.47
C ALA A 88 11.36 18.53 -3.05
N ALA A 89 10.52 18.19 -2.06
CA ALA A 89 10.96 17.94 -0.68
C ALA A 89 11.60 16.54 -0.50
N GLY A 90 11.58 15.67 -1.51
CA GLY A 90 12.06 14.30 -1.45
C GLY A 90 11.11 13.35 -0.72
N LEU A 91 9.82 13.68 -0.65
CA LEU A 91 8.81 12.89 0.06
C LEU A 91 8.10 11.89 -0.87
N HIS A 92 7.79 10.72 -0.33
CA HIS A 92 6.99 9.69 -0.99
C HIS A 92 5.51 10.09 -1.09
N ILE A 93 4.85 9.62 -2.14
CA ILE A 93 3.44 9.89 -2.42
C ILE A 93 2.77 8.57 -2.80
N VAL A 94 1.73 8.19 -2.07
CA VAL A 94 0.94 6.98 -2.34
C VAL A 94 -0.50 7.39 -2.66
N SER A 95 -1.06 6.91 -3.76
CA SER A 95 -2.44 7.25 -4.15
C SER A 95 -3.45 6.30 -3.49
N ASN A 96 -4.50 6.89 -2.92
CA ASN A 96 -5.65 6.18 -2.36
C ASN A 96 -6.98 6.71 -2.93
N TYR A 97 -7.94 5.82 -3.13
CA TYR A 97 -9.30 6.14 -3.52
C TYR A 97 -10.27 5.72 -2.42
N GLN A 98 -11.08 6.67 -1.98
CA GLN A 98 -12.25 6.45 -1.14
C GLN A 98 -13.20 7.59 -1.45
N TYR A 99 -14.42 7.35 -1.90
CA TYR A 99 -15.43 8.39 -2.05
C TYR A 99 -16.47 8.27 -0.93
N GLY A 100 -17.15 7.12 -0.89
CA GLY A 100 -18.20 6.79 0.06
C GLY A 100 -17.72 6.55 1.49
N LYS A 101 -18.68 6.40 2.40
CA LYS A 101 -18.43 6.10 3.82
C LYS A 101 -19.58 5.26 4.40
N PRO A 102 -19.30 4.26 5.27
CA PRO A 102 -20.37 3.54 5.95
C PRO A 102 -21.32 4.49 6.70
N GLY A 103 -22.63 4.23 6.57
CA GLY A 103 -23.66 5.03 7.24
C GLY A 103 -23.92 6.43 6.65
N TRP A 104 -23.29 6.79 5.52
CA TRP A 104 -23.59 8.02 4.78
C TRP A 104 -24.59 7.76 3.64
N PRO A 105 -25.27 8.82 3.11
CA PRO A 105 -26.08 8.70 1.90
C PRO A 105 -25.31 8.12 0.70
N ASP A 106 -24.01 8.43 0.63
CA ASP A 106 -23.04 7.77 -0.22
C ASP A 106 -22.37 6.62 0.56
N PRO A 107 -22.87 5.37 0.45
CA PRO A 107 -22.34 4.23 1.22
C PRO A 107 -20.94 3.85 0.76
N SER A 108 -20.31 2.91 1.47
CA SER A 108 -19.01 2.34 1.10
C SER A 108 -18.94 1.97 -0.38
N ASP A 109 -17.86 2.37 -1.07
CA ASP A 109 -17.76 2.34 -2.54
C ASP A 109 -17.99 0.94 -3.13
N PHE A 110 -17.48 -0.09 -2.45
CA PHE A 110 -17.58 -1.49 -2.86
C PHE A 110 -19.03 -1.99 -3.01
N THR A 111 -20.00 -1.33 -2.36
CA THR A 111 -21.42 -1.71 -2.44
C THR A 111 -22.00 -1.54 -3.84
N ARG A 112 -21.35 -0.75 -4.71
CA ARG A 112 -21.73 -0.56 -6.12
C ARG A 112 -21.26 -1.69 -7.05
N GLY A 113 -20.55 -2.70 -6.52
CA GLY A 113 -20.14 -3.88 -7.28
C GLY A 113 -19.29 -3.55 -8.51
N TYR A 114 -19.39 -4.38 -9.55
CA TYR A 114 -18.52 -4.30 -10.73
C TYR A 114 -18.57 -2.93 -11.43
N ASP A 115 -19.75 -2.45 -11.80
CA ASP A 115 -19.91 -1.19 -12.53
C ASP A 115 -19.45 0.00 -11.69
N GLY A 116 -19.66 -0.04 -10.37
CA GLY A 116 -19.08 0.91 -9.43
C GLY A 116 -17.55 0.91 -9.49
N GLY A 117 -16.93 -0.27 -9.50
CA GLY A 117 -15.49 -0.42 -9.57
C GLY A 117 -14.89 0.15 -10.84
N VAL A 118 -15.57 -0.02 -11.98
CA VAL A 118 -15.17 0.60 -13.25
C VAL A 118 -15.20 2.12 -13.14
N ALA A 119 -16.31 2.70 -12.66
CA ALA A 119 -16.46 4.15 -12.53
C ALA A 119 -15.44 4.77 -11.56
N ASP A 120 -15.16 4.08 -10.46
CA ASP A 120 -14.22 4.54 -9.43
C ASP A 120 -12.79 4.49 -9.92
N ALA A 121 -12.42 3.42 -10.62
CA ALA A 121 -11.11 3.27 -11.21
C ALA A 121 -10.84 4.29 -12.32
N GLN A 122 -11.84 4.61 -13.14
CA GLN A 122 -11.75 5.70 -14.13
C GLN A 122 -11.53 7.06 -13.45
N THR A 123 -12.28 7.34 -12.38
CA THR A 123 -12.14 8.57 -11.60
C THR A 123 -10.76 8.65 -10.94
N ALA A 124 -10.34 7.58 -10.28
CA ALA A 124 -9.04 7.45 -9.64
C ALA A 124 -7.90 7.67 -10.61
N LEU A 125 -7.94 7.03 -11.79
CA LEU A 125 -6.90 7.16 -12.80
C LEU A 125 -6.82 8.58 -13.37
N ARG A 126 -7.96 9.22 -13.62
CA ARG A 126 -8.03 10.63 -14.07
C ARG A 126 -7.37 11.55 -13.05
N LEU A 127 -7.74 11.44 -11.77
CA LEU A 127 -7.24 12.30 -10.70
C LEU A 127 -5.76 12.02 -10.38
N HIS A 128 -5.37 10.74 -10.36
CA HIS A 128 -3.97 10.33 -10.22
C HIS A 128 -3.09 10.94 -11.32
N THR A 129 -3.53 10.87 -12.58
CA THR A 129 -2.82 11.45 -13.72
C THR A 129 -2.77 12.98 -13.63
N ALA A 130 -3.89 13.62 -13.26
CA ALA A 130 -3.94 15.07 -13.09
C ALA A 130 -2.97 15.57 -12.00
N ALA A 131 -2.78 14.78 -10.93
CA ALA A 131 -1.79 15.04 -9.87
C ALA A 131 -0.36 14.60 -10.24
N GLY A 132 -0.10 14.24 -11.50
CA GLY A 132 1.23 13.86 -11.99
C GLY A 132 1.69 12.46 -11.58
N GLY A 133 0.77 11.58 -11.17
CA GLY A 133 1.06 10.18 -10.87
C GLY A 133 1.50 9.40 -12.10
N SER A 134 2.47 8.50 -11.94
CA SER A 134 3.01 7.69 -13.04
C SER A 134 2.09 6.52 -13.40
N ASN A 135 2.06 6.14 -14.67
CA ASN A 135 1.27 4.99 -15.17
C ASN A 135 1.70 3.62 -14.62
N SER A 136 2.82 3.51 -13.90
CA SER A 136 3.27 2.30 -13.22
C SER A 136 2.95 2.27 -11.73
N ALA A 137 2.59 3.40 -11.13
CA ALA A 137 2.30 3.48 -9.70
C ALA A 137 0.97 2.79 -9.38
N PRO A 138 0.87 2.06 -8.24
CA PRO A 138 -0.37 1.49 -7.79
C PRO A 138 -1.32 2.57 -7.24
N ILE A 139 -2.61 2.26 -7.21
CA ILE A 139 -3.64 3.03 -6.51
C ILE A 139 -4.33 2.09 -5.53
N PHE A 140 -4.38 2.49 -4.25
CA PHE A 140 -5.12 1.79 -3.21
C PHE A 140 -6.59 2.15 -3.28
N PHE A 141 -7.48 1.18 -3.09
CA PHE A 141 -8.92 1.36 -3.05
C PHE A 141 -9.44 0.93 -1.67
N SER A 142 -10.14 1.83 -0.99
CA SER A 142 -10.51 1.66 0.41
C SER A 142 -11.79 0.85 0.62
N VAL A 143 -11.65 -0.28 1.32
CA VAL A 143 -12.72 -0.97 2.04
C VAL A 143 -12.67 -0.51 3.50
N ASP A 144 -13.20 0.69 3.76
CA ASP A 144 -13.18 1.35 5.07
C ASP A 144 -14.38 0.92 5.94
N ASP A 145 -14.54 -0.40 6.13
CA ASP A 145 -15.69 -1.01 6.79
C ASP A 145 -15.32 -2.40 7.36
N ASP A 146 -16.03 -2.87 8.40
CA ASP A 146 -15.84 -4.21 8.99
C ASP A 146 -16.71 -5.25 8.27
N ILE A 147 -16.31 -5.58 7.04
CA ILE A 147 -17.07 -6.51 6.21
C ILE A 147 -16.82 -7.96 6.62
N ASP A 148 -17.86 -8.78 6.48
CA ASP A 148 -17.73 -10.23 6.55
C ASP A 148 -17.38 -10.86 5.20
N GLN A 149 -17.09 -12.17 5.22
CA GLN A 149 -16.71 -12.90 4.02
C GLN A 149 -17.87 -13.00 3.02
N GLY A 150 -19.13 -12.94 3.48
CA GLY A 150 -20.30 -12.94 2.60
C GLY A 150 -20.37 -11.66 1.77
N THR A 151 -20.16 -10.52 2.41
CA THR A 151 -20.07 -9.19 1.79
C THR A 151 -18.89 -9.12 0.83
N TRP A 152 -17.74 -9.68 1.21
CA TRP A 152 -16.59 -9.77 0.31
C TRP A 152 -16.93 -10.54 -0.98
N ASN A 153 -17.43 -11.77 -0.84
CA ASN A 153 -17.72 -12.66 -1.98
C ASN A 153 -18.86 -12.15 -2.88
N SER A 154 -19.80 -11.37 -2.33
CA SER A 154 -20.98 -10.91 -3.06
C SER A 154 -20.77 -9.56 -3.75
N LEU A 155 -20.04 -8.64 -3.12
CA LEU A 155 -19.91 -7.24 -3.53
C LEU A 155 -18.46 -6.83 -3.74
N ALA A 156 -17.62 -6.92 -2.71
CA ALA A 156 -16.29 -6.31 -2.74
C ALA A 156 -15.36 -6.92 -3.80
N VAL A 157 -15.35 -8.26 -3.95
CA VAL A 157 -14.54 -8.91 -4.99
C VAL A 157 -14.96 -8.48 -6.40
N LYS A 158 -16.27 -8.25 -6.63
CA LYS A 158 -16.79 -7.78 -7.93
C LYS A 158 -16.39 -6.34 -8.19
N TRP A 159 -16.41 -5.49 -7.16
CA TRP A 159 -15.91 -4.12 -7.25
C TRP A 159 -14.42 -4.08 -7.63
N PHE A 160 -13.58 -4.89 -6.98
CA PHE A 160 -12.17 -5.04 -7.37
C PHE A 160 -11.99 -5.60 -8.79
N GLN A 161 -12.83 -6.52 -9.24
CA GLN A 161 -12.82 -7.00 -10.63
C GLN A 161 -13.11 -5.87 -11.63
N GLY A 162 -14.07 -4.99 -11.33
CA GLY A 162 -14.35 -3.79 -12.13
C GLY A 162 -13.19 -2.80 -12.12
N ILE A 163 -12.54 -2.59 -10.97
CA ILE A 163 -11.33 -1.77 -10.88
C ILE A 163 -10.23 -2.35 -11.78
N ASN A 164 -10.04 -3.66 -11.72
CA ASN A 164 -9.00 -4.36 -12.47
C ASN A 164 -9.22 -4.34 -13.98
N SER A 165 -10.47 -4.20 -14.46
CA SER A 165 -10.72 -4.01 -15.89
C SER A 165 -10.23 -2.65 -16.42
N VAL A 166 -9.90 -1.70 -15.54
CA VAL A 166 -9.39 -0.36 -15.89
C VAL A 166 -7.90 -0.22 -15.56
N LEU A 167 -7.45 -0.57 -14.35
CA LEU A 167 -6.05 -0.37 -13.90
C LEU A 167 -5.15 -1.60 -14.06
N SER A 168 -5.71 -2.79 -14.27
CA SER A 168 -5.09 -4.11 -14.04
C SER A 168 -4.80 -4.41 -12.56
N ALA A 169 -4.91 -5.69 -12.18
CA ALA A 169 -4.64 -6.15 -10.82
C ALA A 169 -3.23 -5.76 -10.32
N GLN A 170 -2.22 -5.69 -11.19
CA GLN A 170 -0.85 -5.35 -10.78
C GLN A 170 -0.70 -3.92 -10.25
N ARG A 171 -1.59 -3.01 -10.62
CA ARG A 171 -1.63 -1.63 -10.13
C ARG A 171 -2.72 -1.38 -9.09
N THR A 172 -3.52 -2.39 -8.78
CA THR A 172 -4.59 -2.26 -7.79
C THR A 172 -4.07 -2.64 -6.42
N GLY A 173 -4.26 -1.75 -5.46
CA GLY A 173 -4.07 -2.01 -4.04
C GLY A 173 -5.37 -1.94 -3.26
N ILE A 174 -5.36 -2.51 -2.05
CA ILE A 174 -6.48 -2.48 -1.11
C ILE A 174 -6.07 -1.76 0.16
N TYR A 175 -6.93 -0.88 0.66
CA TYR A 175 -6.95 -0.51 2.07
C TYR A 175 -8.10 -1.24 2.78
N GLY A 176 -7.85 -1.84 3.94
CA GLY A 176 -8.90 -2.50 4.72
C GLY A 176 -8.37 -3.27 5.93
N HIS A 177 -9.25 -3.98 6.64
CA HIS A 177 -8.84 -4.84 7.75
C HIS A 177 -8.04 -6.07 7.29
N SER A 178 -7.39 -6.75 8.24
CA SER A 178 -6.51 -7.91 8.00
C SER A 178 -7.15 -8.95 7.07
N ARG A 179 -8.38 -9.39 7.39
CA ARG A 179 -9.09 -10.41 6.61
C ARG A 179 -9.40 -9.94 5.18
N ALA A 180 -9.84 -8.70 4.96
CA ALA A 180 -10.11 -8.16 3.62
C ALA A 180 -8.83 -8.11 2.77
N CYS A 181 -7.70 -7.72 3.37
CA CYS A 181 -6.41 -7.81 2.71
C CYS A 181 -6.09 -9.25 2.30
N GLY A 182 -6.22 -10.21 3.22
CA GLY A 182 -5.98 -11.63 2.95
C GLY A 182 -6.91 -12.21 1.86
N TRP A 183 -8.18 -11.83 1.85
CA TRP A 183 -9.13 -12.23 0.81
C TRP A 183 -8.76 -11.66 -0.56
N ALA A 184 -8.40 -10.37 -0.63
CA ALA A 184 -7.94 -9.73 -1.86
C ALA A 184 -6.71 -10.41 -2.48
N ILE A 185 -5.78 -10.83 -1.61
CA ILE A 185 -4.58 -11.58 -2.01
C ILE A 185 -4.95 -12.97 -2.53
N LYS A 186 -5.79 -13.70 -1.79
CA LYS A 186 -6.23 -15.05 -2.14
C LYS A 186 -6.98 -15.06 -3.48
N ASP A 187 -7.83 -14.08 -3.72
CA ASP A 187 -8.63 -13.97 -4.94
C ASP A 187 -7.86 -13.34 -6.11
N GLY A 188 -6.60 -12.94 -5.89
CA GLY A 188 -5.71 -12.44 -6.94
C GLY A 188 -6.13 -11.09 -7.52
N VAL A 189 -6.86 -10.28 -6.76
CA VAL A 189 -7.41 -8.99 -7.24
C VAL A 189 -6.54 -7.78 -6.91
N ILE A 190 -5.38 -7.98 -6.26
CA ILE A 190 -4.38 -6.93 -5.98
C ILE A 190 -2.98 -7.33 -6.40
N GLY A 191 -2.14 -6.33 -6.66
CA GLY A 191 -0.83 -6.49 -7.28
C GLY A 191 0.29 -6.89 -6.32
N HIS A 192 1.41 -7.32 -6.89
CA HIS A 192 2.65 -7.51 -6.15
C HIS A 192 3.31 -6.16 -5.85
N SER A 193 3.75 -5.99 -4.60
CA SER A 193 4.60 -4.85 -4.26
C SER A 193 5.99 -5.01 -4.87
N THR A 194 6.69 -3.89 -5.06
CA THR A 194 8.13 -3.89 -5.33
C THR A 194 8.95 -4.41 -4.14
N SER A 195 8.38 -4.39 -2.93
CA SER A 195 8.96 -5.05 -1.76
C SER A 195 8.70 -6.56 -1.82
N ALA A 196 9.78 -7.36 -1.86
CA ALA A 196 9.69 -8.81 -1.97
C ALA A 196 8.79 -9.41 -0.88
N GLY A 197 7.95 -10.37 -1.26
CA GLY A 197 6.99 -11.02 -0.35
C GLY A 197 5.73 -10.22 -0.03
N HIS A 198 5.64 -8.96 -0.46
CA HIS A 198 4.50 -8.09 -0.15
C HIS A 198 3.57 -7.87 -1.34
N ARG A 199 2.36 -7.44 -1.02
CA ARG A 199 1.27 -7.09 -1.93
C ARG A 199 0.95 -5.61 -1.74
N TRP A 200 0.26 -4.99 -2.70
CA TRP A 200 -0.31 -3.65 -2.51
C TRP A 200 -1.50 -3.71 -1.54
N ALA A 201 -1.27 -4.16 -0.31
CA ALA A 201 -2.24 -4.20 0.77
C ALA A 201 -1.78 -3.22 1.86
N TRP A 202 -2.66 -2.29 2.19
CA TRP A 202 -2.53 -1.34 3.27
C TRP A 202 -3.54 -1.71 4.36
N GLN A 203 -3.03 -2.33 5.42
CA GLN A 203 -3.90 -2.83 6.48
C GLN A 203 -4.18 -1.72 7.50
N THR A 204 -5.44 -1.55 7.92
CA THR A 204 -5.76 -0.74 9.11
C THR A 204 -5.77 -1.56 10.40
N LYS A 205 -5.36 -0.96 11.53
CA LYS A 205 -5.55 -1.55 12.86
C LYS A 205 -7.05 -1.69 13.19
N SER A 206 -7.87 -0.75 12.73
CA SER A 206 -9.32 -0.79 12.90
C SER A 206 -9.89 -2.09 12.32
N TRP A 207 -10.82 -2.72 13.04
CA TRP A 207 -11.50 -3.95 12.64
C TRP A 207 -10.61 -5.18 12.42
N SER A 208 -9.29 -5.05 12.56
CA SER A 208 -8.34 -6.16 12.40
C SER A 208 -8.25 -7.08 13.62
N GLN A 209 -8.87 -6.73 14.75
CA GLN A 209 -8.91 -7.55 15.98
C GLN A 209 -7.52 -8.00 16.48
N GLY A 210 -6.49 -7.16 16.27
CA GLY A 210 -5.10 -7.45 16.64
C GLY A 210 -4.33 -8.30 15.62
N GLU A 211 -5.00 -8.85 14.61
CA GLU A 211 -4.37 -9.65 13.55
C GLU A 211 -3.55 -8.82 12.59
N ARG A 212 -2.54 -9.45 11.96
CA ARG A 212 -1.70 -8.85 10.90
C ARG A 212 -1.71 -9.71 9.65
N GLU A 213 -1.98 -9.09 8.50
CA GLU A 213 -1.76 -9.69 7.19
C GLU A 213 -0.25 -9.61 6.87
N PRO A 214 0.48 -10.74 6.86
CA PRO A 214 1.94 -10.74 6.70
C PRO A 214 2.41 -10.22 5.34
N MET A 215 1.56 -10.21 4.31
CA MET A 215 1.92 -9.67 2.99
C MET A 215 1.53 -8.19 2.81
N ALA A 216 0.99 -7.51 3.82
CA ALA A 216 0.63 -6.09 3.71
C ALA A 216 1.86 -5.18 3.70
N VAL A 217 2.03 -4.40 2.64
CA VAL A 217 3.16 -3.46 2.46
C VAL A 217 3.04 -2.21 3.35
N LEU A 218 1.82 -1.84 3.76
CA LEU A 218 1.57 -0.72 4.67
C LEU A 218 0.69 -1.14 5.84
N TYR A 219 0.88 -0.47 6.99
CA TYR A 219 0.03 -0.64 8.16
C TYR A 219 -0.31 0.70 8.81
N GLN A 220 -1.60 0.99 8.96
CA GLN A 220 -2.08 2.15 9.70
C GLN A 220 -2.06 1.84 11.20
N THR A 221 -1.10 2.42 11.91
CA THR A 221 -0.86 2.19 13.35
C THR A 221 -1.67 3.11 14.26
N ALA A 222 -2.07 4.29 13.77
CA ALA A 222 -2.73 5.35 14.50
C ALA A 222 -3.78 6.04 13.63
N VAL A 223 -4.84 6.57 14.26
CA VAL A 223 -5.95 7.27 13.61
C VAL A 223 -6.32 8.48 14.48
N ASN A 224 -6.46 9.66 13.87
CA ASN A 224 -6.87 10.91 14.54
C ASN A 224 -6.08 11.21 15.82
N THR A 225 -4.76 11.07 15.77
CA THR A 225 -3.89 11.49 16.87
C THR A 225 -3.71 13.00 16.81
N SER A 226 -4.25 13.68 17.82
CA SER A 226 -4.14 15.13 18.05
C SER A 226 -2.72 15.59 18.33
#